data_AF-A0A1X2FYN3-F1
#
_entry.id   AF-A0A1X2FYN3-F1
#
_cell.length_a   1.000
_cell.length_b   1.000
_cell.length_c   1.000
_cell.angle_alpha   90.00
_cell.angle_beta   90.00
_cell.angle_gamma   90.00
#
_symmetry.space_group_name_H-M   'P 1'
#
loop_
_entity.id
_entity.type
_entity.pdbx_description
1 polymer ?
#
loop_
_entity_poly.entity_id
_entity_poly.type
_entity_poly.pdbx_seq_one_letter_code
_entity_poly.pdbx_strand_id
1 'polypeptide(L)'
;MKSECLNPLTNAQKEIENACKLLKVSDSAYQILKEPIRFLEVSIPVRMDDGTIRIFKGYRAQHNDAVGPTKGGIRFHPDVNIDEVKALSIWMSFKCSVVGIPFGGAKGGVIVDPSTLSKSELERLSRGYIREIYSIIGPDKDIPAPDVNTNEQIMAWMMDEYSKLSGKNSPGIITGKPIICGGSLGRTQATGYGVALMAYEATKYLGLNIKNCTVSIQGFGNVGSYSAINLQKLGAKIIAVSDSRGGIYKEEGIDVNELIEYVKENGSVAGFDDAEQITKDKLFELKTDIFVPAALENQITTDIARSIKTKIICEGANGPTTPEADKILYERGIFVVPDILANAGGVTVSYFEWVQNLDNYYWTLEEVEDRQRKIMIEAFKKVYETSNAYKVDMRTGAYITSLNRIYEAMEMRGWV
;
A
#
# COMPACT_ATOMS: atom_id res chain seq x y z
N MET A 1 -25.42 20.00 -3.22
CA MET A 1 -24.14 19.26 -3.23
C MET A 1 -23.60 19.30 -1.81
N LYS A 2 -23.76 18.21 -1.04
CA LYS A 2 -23.10 18.12 0.28
C LYS A 2 -21.61 17.95 -0.02
N SER A 3 -20.79 18.86 0.47
CA SER A 3 -19.33 18.80 0.29
C SER A 3 -18.83 17.43 0.71
N GLU A 4 -18.19 16.73 -0.22
CA GLU A 4 -17.41 15.52 0.06
C GLU A 4 -16.53 15.79 1.28
N CYS A 5 -16.45 14.80 2.18
CA CYS A 5 -15.56 14.90 3.33
C CYS A 5 -14.13 14.68 2.81
N LEU A 6 -13.53 15.73 2.25
CA LEU A 6 -12.19 15.73 1.63
C LEU A 6 -11.06 15.50 2.66
N ASN A 7 -11.36 15.48 3.96
CA ASN A 7 -10.36 15.24 5.00
C ASN A 7 -10.10 13.74 5.16
N PRO A 8 -8.88 13.25 4.88
CA PRO A 8 -8.57 11.82 4.95
C PRO A 8 -8.69 11.24 6.37
N LEU A 9 -8.43 12.05 7.41
CA LEU A 9 -8.53 11.60 8.81
C LEU A 9 -9.98 11.33 9.18
N THR A 10 -10.89 12.24 8.82
CA THR A 10 -12.32 12.06 9.07
C THR A 10 -12.87 10.82 8.37
N ASN A 11 -12.37 10.50 7.17
CA ASN A 11 -12.77 9.28 6.47
C ASN A 11 -12.25 8.02 7.17
N ALA A 12 -10.97 8.01 7.56
CA ALA A 12 -10.41 6.90 8.34
C ALA A 12 -11.18 6.68 9.66
N GLN A 13 -11.53 7.76 10.37
CA GLN A 13 -12.30 7.68 11.62
C GLN A 13 -13.69 7.07 11.41
N LYS A 14 -14.39 7.43 10.33
CA LYS A 14 -15.70 6.85 10.00
C LYS A 14 -15.63 5.35 9.71
N GLU A 15 -14.62 4.90 8.98
CA GLU A 15 -14.41 3.47 8.71
C GLU A 15 -14.19 2.68 10.02
N ILE A 16 -13.39 3.23 10.93
CA ILE A 16 -13.18 2.62 12.26
C ILE A 16 -14.49 2.60 13.04
N GLU A 17 -15.21 3.73 13.11
CA GLU A 17 -16.47 3.81 13.85
C GLU A 17 -17.48 2.77 13.36
N ASN A 18 -17.59 2.61 12.05
CA ASN A 18 -18.46 1.60 11.43
C ASN A 18 -18.04 0.18 11.80
N ALA A 19 -16.74 -0.13 11.70
CA ALA A 19 -16.21 -1.44 12.07
C ALA A 19 -16.42 -1.74 13.57
N CYS A 20 -16.23 -0.75 14.44
CA CYS A 20 -16.47 -0.87 15.89
C CYS A 20 -17.94 -1.20 16.18
N LYS A 21 -18.89 -0.51 15.52
CA LYS A 21 -20.32 -0.77 15.66
C LYS A 21 -20.70 -2.18 15.21
N LEU A 22 -20.14 -2.64 14.08
CA LEU A 22 -20.41 -3.99 13.56
C LEU A 22 -19.84 -5.07 14.48
N LEU A 23 -18.63 -4.87 15.00
CA LEU A 23 -17.98 -5.80 15.93
C LEU A 23 -18.56 -5.74 17.35
N LYS A 24 -19.33 -4.70 17.68
CA LYS A 24 -19.91 -4.44 19.01
C LYS A 24 -18.85 -4.34 20.11
N VAL A 25 -17.71 -3.75 19.78
CA VAL A 25 -16.67 -3.43 20.78
C VAL A 25 -17.07 -2.23 21.62
N SER A 26 -16.38 -2.05 22.76
CA SER A 26 -16.58 -0.91 23.64
C SER A 26 -16.35 0.44 22.93
N ASP A 27 -17.09 1.46 23.34
CA ASP A 27 -16.87 2.83 22.85
C ASP A 27 -15.44 3.31 23.13
N SER A 28 -14.82 2.83 24.23
CA SER A 28 -13.43 3.13 24.57
C SER A 28 -12.45 2.68 23.48
N ALA A 29 -12.69 1.55 22.82
CA ALA A 29 -11.86 1.10 21.71
C ALA A 29 -11.87 2.09 20.54
N TYR A 30 -13.06 2.60 20.16
CA TYR A 30 -13.15 3.63 19.13
C TYR A 30 -12.44 4.92 19.56
N GLN A 31 -12.61 5.36 20.81
CA GLN A 31 -11.93 6.56 21.31
C GLN A 31 -10.40 6.45 21.28
N ILE A 32 -9.84 5.25 21.47
CA ILE A 32 -8.41 4.99 21.37
C ILE A 32 -7.96 4.94 19.90
N LEU A 33 -8.75 4.31 19.02
CA LEU A 33 -8.36 4.07 17.62
C LEU A 33 -8.66 5.24 16.67
N LYS A 34 -9.47 6.22 17.08
CA LYS A 34 -9.78 7.37 16.20
C LYS A 34 -8.60 8.34 16.02
N GLU A 35 -7.56 8.26 16.86
CA GLU A 35 -6.38 9.13 16.84
C GLU A 35 -5.12 8.29 17.09
N PRO A 36 -3.95 8.71 16.59
CA PRO A 36 -2.71 8.03 16.92
C PRO A 36 -2.30 8.22 18.38
N ILE A 37 -1.78 7.16 19.01
CA ILE A 37 -1.22 7.20 20.38
C ILE A 37 -0.11 8.24 20.54
N ARG A 38 0.55 8.62 19.43
CA ARG A 38 1.57 9.67 19.41
C ARG A 38 1.61 10.38 18.06
N PHE A 39 1.74 11.70 18.11
CA PHE A 39 2.07 12.53 16.95
C PHE A 39 3.24 13.46 17.32
N LEU A 40 4.29 13.47 16.50
CA LEU A 40 5.47 14.32 16.69
C LEU A 40 5.64 15.24 15.47
N GLU A 41 5.69 16.56 15.70
CA GLU A 41 6.12 17.57 14.73
C GLU A 41 7.55 18.02 15.06
N VAL A 42 8.40 18.13 14.05
CA VAL A 42 9.82 18.49 14.21
C VAL A 42 10.23 19.59 13.22
N SER A 43 11.20 20.41 13.63
CA SER A 43 11.88 21.37 12.77
C SER A 43 13.25 20.82 12.39
N ILE A 44 13.56 20.78 11.08
CA ILE A 44 14.77 20.14 10.55
C ILE A 44 15.62 21.22 9.89
N PRO A 45 16.59 21.83 10.59
CA PRO A 45 17.51 22.79 10.00
C PRO A 45 18.51 22.08 9.07
N VAL A 46 18.58 22.52 7.82
CA VAL A 46 19.49 22.00 6.79
C VAL A 46 20.32 23.15 6.24
N ARG A 47 21.65 22.98 6.26
CA ARG A 47 22.56 23.86 5.53
C ARG A 47 22.48 23.55 4.04
N MET A 48 22.10 24.54 3.24
CA MET A 48 21.98 24.45 1.79
C MET A 48 23.37 24.53 1.12
N ASP A 49 23.44 24.17 -0.16
CA ASP A 49 24.71 24.18 -0.91
C ASP A 49 25.28 25.60 -1.09
N ASP A 50 24.42 26.62 -1.09
CA ASP A 50 24.80 28.05 -1.11
C ASP A 50 25.27 28.58 0.27
N GLY A 51 25.27 27.73 1.29
CA GLY A 51 25.68 28.05 2.66
C GLY A 51 24.57 28.61 3.56
N THR A 52 23.39 28.93 3.01
CA THR A 52 22.22 29.36 3.79
C THR A 52 21.65 28.22 4.63
N ILE A 53 20.78 28.53 5.60
CA ILE A 53 20.06 27.52 6.39
C ILE A 53 18.58 27.60 6.02
N ARG A 54 18.02 26.47 5.59
CA ARG A 54 16.58 26.29 5.39
C ARG A 54 16.04 25.36 6.47
N ILE A 55 14.89 25.71 7.04
CA ILE A 55 14.21 24.88 8.05
C ILE A 55 13.04 24.17 7.37
N PHE A 56 13.03 22.84 7.45
CA PHE A 56 11.93 22.00 6.95
C PHE A 56 11.07 21.52 8.12
N LYS A 57 9.77 21.33 7.87
CA LYS A 57 8.87 20.69 8.84
C LYS A 57 8.77 19.20 8.56
N GLY A 58 8.86 18.39 9.62
CA GLY A 58 8.65 16.96 9.56
C GLY A 58 7.60 16.48 10.56
N TYR A 59 6.99 15.34 10.27
CA TYR A 59 5.98 14.68 11.08
C TYR A 59 6.29 13.20 11.27
N ARG A 60 5.91 12.64 12.42
CA ARG A 60 5.80 11.19 12.64
C ARG A 60 4.58 10.89 13.50
N ALA A 61 3.62 10.15 12.95
CA ALA A 61 2.46 9.62 13.64
C ALA A 61 2.66 8.12 13.92
N GLN A 62 2.39 7.69 15.15
CA GLN A 62 2.38 6.29 15.57
C GLN A 62 0.97 6.00 16.06
N HIS A 63 0.23 5.21 15.29
CA HIS A 63 -1.21 5.05 15.49
C HIS A 63 -1.55 4.15 16.67
N ASN A 64 -1.10 2.90 16.63
CA ASN A 64 -1.42 1.90 17.62
C ASN A 64 -0.30 0.88 17.64
N ASP A 65 0.21 0.51 18.82
CA ASP A 65 1.28 -0.47 19.02
C ASP A 65 0.83 -1.69 19.86
N ALA A 66 -0.49 -1.95 19.92
CA ALA A 66 -1.05 -3.05 20.70
C ALA A 66 -0.55 -4.41 20.20
N VAL A 67 -0.49 -4.60 18.88
CA VAL A 67 -0.06 -5.84 18.22
C VAL A 67 1.46 -5.98 18.17
N GLY A 68 2.20 -4.87 18.16
CA GLY A 68 3.66 -4.85 17.99
C GLY A 68 4.18 -3.45 17.62
N PRO A 69 5.46 -3.32 17.28
CA PRO A 69 6.04 -2.02 16.94
C PRO A 69 5.34 -1.41 15.72
N THR A 70 5.35 -0.08 15.62
CA THR A 70 4.62 0.59 14.55
C THR A 70 5.38 0.52 13.23
N LYS A 71 4.65 0.45 12.11
CA LYS A 71 5.23 0.37 10.78
C LYS A 71 4.62 1.40 9.85
N GLY A 72 5.48 2.12 9.12
CA GLY A 72 5.01 2.87 7.96
C GLY A 72 5.98 3.87 7.36
N GLY A 73 5.70 4.22 6.11
CA GLY A 73 6.62 4.98 5.26
C GLY A 73 6.82 6.44 5.65
N ILE A 74 7.82 7.07 5.03
CA ILE A 74 8.13 8.49 5.14
C ILE A 74 7.91 9.12 3.77
N ARG A 75 7.05 10.14 3.69
CA ARG A 75 6.71 10.85 2.44
C ARG A 75 7.45 12.18 2.35
N PHE A 76 8.07 12.48 1.21
CA PHE A 76 8.63 13.81 0.92
C PHE A 76 7.74 14.51 -0.12
N HIS A 77 6.89 15.43 0.31
CA HIS A 77 5.96 16.12 -0.60
C HIS A 77 5.64 17.53 -0.08
N PRO A 78 5.46 18.54 -0.96
CA PRO A 78 5.12 19.90 -0.52
C PRO A 78 3.76 19.98 0.19
N ASP A 79 2.82 19.09 -0.14
CA ASP A 79 1.46 19.11 0.43
C ASP A 79 1.26 18.23 1.68
N VAL A 80 2.35 17.65 2.21
CA VAL A 80 2.28 16.86 3.46
C VAL A 80 1.64 17.71 4.56
N ASN A 81 0.60 17.17 5.19
CA ASN A 81 -0.08 17.82 6.31
C ASN A 81 -0.39 16.84 7.46
N ILE A 82 -0.78 17.39 8.60
CA ILE A 82 -1.00 16.64 9.85
C ILE A 82 -2.08 15.57 9.68
N ASP A 83 -3.24 15.94 9.13
CA ASP A 83 -4.40 15.05 9.03
C ASP A 83 -4.13 13.89 8.07
N GLU A 84 -3.46 14.15 6.96
CA GLU A 84 -2.99 13.11 6.04
C GLU A 84 -2.05 12.11 6.72
N VAL A 85 -1.02 12.58 7.44
CA VAL A 85 -0.07 11.70 8.12
C VAL A 85 -0.75 10.86 9.20
N LYS A 86 -1.71 11.44 9.95
CA LYS A 86 -2.51 10.71 10.92
C LYS A 86 -3.38 9.64 10.25
N ALA A 87 -4.13 9.99 9.21
CA ALA A 87 -4.99 9.06 8.46
C ALA A 87 -4.20 7.88 7.88
N LEU A 88 -3.05 8.17 7.26
CA LEU A 88 -2.17 7.14 6.71
C LEU A 88 -1.61 6.21 7.82
N SER A 89 -1.32 6.73 9.01
CA SER A 89 -0.86 5.90 10.15
C SER A 89 -1.95 4.95 10.66
N ILE A 90 -3.21 5.40 10.65
CA ILE A 90 -4.38 4.57 10.93
C ILE A 90 -4.46 3.43 9.93
N TRP A 91 -4.49 3.75 8.62
CA TRP A 91 -4.58 2.72 7.58
C TRP A 91 -3.42 1.73 7.62
N MET A 92 -2.22 2.15 8.02
CA MET A 92 -1.11 1.21 8.22
C MET A 92 -1.39 0.19 9.33
N SER A 93 -2.09 0.55 10.40
CA SER A 93 -2.43 -0.41 11.46
C SER A 93 -3.40 -1.46 10.92
N PHE A 94 -4.40 -1.04 10.15
CA PHE A 94 -5.37 -1.93 9.53
C PHE A 94 -4.71 -2.81 8.46
N LYS A 95 -3.87 -2.23 7.60
CA LYS A 95 -3.13 -2.96 6.57
C LYS A 95 -2.15 -3.99 7.14
N CYS A 96 -1.44 -3.67 8.22
CA CYS A 96 -0.61 -4.66 8.92
C CYS A 96 -1.47 -5.75 9.58
N SER A 97 -2.57 -5.35 10.20
CA SER A 97 -3.46 -6.27 10.92
C SER A 97 -4.12 -7.28 9.99
N VAL A 98 -4.64 -6.85 8.83
CA VAL A 98 -5.39 -7.69 7.87
C VAL A 98 -4.57 -8.87 7.36
N VAL A 99 -3.27 -8.69 7.14
CA VAL A 99 -2.36 -9.74 6.67
C VAL A 99 -1.62 -10.48 7.79
N GLY A 100 -2.04 -10.34 9.06
CA GLY A 100 -1.48 -11.18 10.11
C GLY A 100 -0.06 -10.83 10.57
N ILE A 101 0.58 -9.76 10.05
CA ILE A 101 1.94 -9.40 10.46
C ILE A 101 1.95 -8.67 11.83
N PRO A 102 3.00 -8.84 12.66
CA PRO A 102 3.03 -8.37 14.05
C PRO A 102 3.44 -6.90 14.16
N PHE A 103 2.74 -6.02 13.45
CA PHE A 103 3.00 -4.58 13.46
C PHE A 103 1.75 -3.78 13.77
N GLY A 104 1.98 -2.68 14.49
CA GLY A 104 1.11 -1.52 14.50
C GLY A 104 1.23 -0.68 13.23
N GLY A 105 0.64 0.51 13.24
CA GLY A 105 0.73 1.46 12.13
C GLY A 105 1.42 2.75 12.50
N ALA A 106 2.20 3.29 11.57
CA ALA A 106 2.80 4.61 11.66
C ALA A 106 2.81 5.29 10.29
N LYS A 107 3.11 6.58 10.26
CA LYS A 107 3.46 7.29 9.04
C LYS A 107 4.33 8.49 9.37
N GLY A 108 5.28 8.81 8.49
CA GLY A 108 6.06 10.04 8.57
C GLY A 108 5.91 10.87 7.30
N GLY A 109 6.23 12.15 7.39
CA GLY A 109 6.28 13.03 6.24
C GLY A 109 7.19 14.22 6.48
N VAL A 110 7.75 14.78 5.41
CA VAL A 110 8.50 16.03 5.42
C VAL A 110 7.90 16.94 4.34
N ILE A 111 7.62 18.19 4.71
CA ILE A 111 7.08 19.21 3.82
C ILE A 111 8.24 19.70 2.93
N VAL A 112 8.40 19.08 1.76
CA VAL A 112 9.48 19.38 0.82
C VAL A 112 9.14 18.91 -0.59
N ASP A 113 9.51 19.70 -1.60
CA ASP A 113 9.65 19.22 -2.97
C ASP A 113 11.11 18.75 -3.18
N PRO A 114 11.37 17.44 -3.22
CA PRO A 114 12.74 16.92 -3.34
C PRO A 114 13.39 17.22 -4.70
N SER A 115 12.61 17.57 -5.73
CA SER A 115 13.17 17.97 -7.04
C SER A 115 13.90 19.33 -6.96
N THR A 116 13.60 20.13 -5.94
CA THR A 116 14.25 21.42 -5.69
C THR A 116 15.55 21.30 -4.90
N LEU A 117 15.92 20.09 -4.46
CA LEU A 117 17.10 19.84 -3.65
C LEU A 117 18.19 19.13 -4.44
N SER A 118 19.44 19.51 -4.20
CA SER A 118 20.57 18.70 -4.65
C SER A 118 20.60 17.35 -3.92
N LYS A 119 21.31 16.37 -4.48
CA LYS A 119 21.51 15.07 -3.82
C LYS A 119 22.11 15.23 -2.41
N SER A 120 23.01 16.20 -2.23
CA SER A 120 23.70 16.41 -0.98
C SER A 120 22.80 17.10 0.07
N GLU A 121 21.93 18.02 -0.36
CA GLU A 121 20.91 18.64 0.47
C GLU A 121 19.86 17.63 0.91
N LEU A 122 19.43 16.75 0.00
CA LEU A 122 18.47 15.68 0.26
C LEU A 122 19.03 14.67 1.28
N GLU A 123 20.32 14.32 1.18
CA GLU A 123 21.00 13.50 2.18
C GLU A 123 20.99 14.20 3.55
N ARG A 124 21.40 15.48 3.61
CA ARG A 124 21.43 16.24 4.88
C ARG A 124 20.04 16.36 5.51
N LEU A 125 19.00 16.57 4.71
CA LEU A 125 17.61 16.57 5.14
C LEU A 125 17.19 15.21 5.71
N SER A 126 17.49 14.13 4.98
CA SER A 126 17.14 12.76 5.39
C SER A 126 17.78 12.38 6.72
N ARG A 127 19.06 12.73 6.90
CA ARG A 127 19.79 12.56 8.17
C ARG A 127 19.23 13.44 9.28
N GLY A 128 18.94 14.71 8.96
CA GLY A 128 18.30 15.65 9.87
C GLY A 128 16.99 15.12 10.42
N TYR A 129 16.12 14.61 9.55
CA TYR A 129 14.85 14.01 9.97
C TYR A 129 15.05 12.87 10.97
N ILE A 130 16.00 11.96 10.73
CA ILE A 130 16.28 10.84 11.64
C ILE A 130 16.78 11.32 13.00
N ARG A 131 17.64 12.35 13.05
CA ARG A 131 18.07 12.95 14.33
C ARG A 131 16.88 13.45 15.15
N GLU A 132 15.93 14.11 14.51
CA GLU A 132 14.76 14.68 15.20
C GLU A 132 13.77 13.62 15.70
N ILE A 133 13.60 12.50 14.98
CA ILE A 133 12.67 11.43 15.39
C ILE A 133 13.34 10.27 16.14
N TYR A 134 14.65 10.32 16.34
CA TYR A 134 15.46 9.23 16.89
C TYR A 134 14.90 8.63 18.19
N SER A 135 14.37 9.46 19.09
CA SER A 135 13.86 9.04 20.40
C SER A 135 12.62 8.15 20.35
N ILE A 136 11.87 8.18 19.24
CA ILE A 136 10.61 7.45 19.09
C ILE A 136 10.69 6.30 18.06
N ILE A 137 11.82 6.13 17.37
CA ILE A 137 12.04 5.04 16.41
C ILE A 137 12.98 3.97 16.96
N GLY A 138 12.88 2.76 16.41
CA GLY A 138 13.67 1.62 16.85
C GLY A 138 13.23 0.35 16.12
N PRO A 139 14.13 -0.64 15.90
CA PRO A 139 13.76 -1.91 15.29
C PRO A 139 12.68 -2.67 16.09
N ASP A 140 12.53 -2.35 17.38
CA ASP A 140 11.57 -2.88 18.34
C ASP A 140 10.49 -1.87 18.75
N LYS A 141 10.44 -0.68 18.12
CA LYS A 141 9.52 0.42 18.48
C LYS A 141 8.73 0.94 17.29
N ASP A 142 9.42 1.43 16.27
CA ASP A 142 8.82 2.02 15.08
C ASP A 142 9.80 1.93 13.90
N ILE A 143 9.34 1.30 12.81
CA ILE A 143 10.17 0.91 11.67
C ILE A 143 9.71 1.68 10.42
N PRO A 144 10.43 2.73 9.99
CA PRO A 144 10.07 3.45 8.78
C PRO A 144 10.24 2.65 7.48
N ALA A 145 9.82 3.24 6.36
CA ALA A 145 9.92 2.68 5.01
C ALA A 145 9.89 3.81 3.97
N PRO A 146 10.12 3.51 2.68
CA PRO A 146 9.80 4.43 1.62
C PRO A 146 8.31 4.71 1.54
N ASP A 147 7.98 5.93 1.14
CA ASP A 147 6.71 6.36 0.57
C ASP A 147 6.98 7.34 -0.59
N VAL A 148 5.98 8.12 -1.01
CA VAL A 148 6.07 9.06 -2.14
C VAL A 148 7.33 9.95 -2.03
N ASN A 149 8.09 9.98 -3.13
CA ASN A 149 9.38 10.65 -3.32
C ASN A 149 10.50 10.30 -2.32
N THR A 150 10.41 9.12 -1.70
CA THR A 150 11.55 8.51 -1.01
C THR A 150 11.87 7.15 -1.63
N ASN A 151 13.11 6.68 -1.50
CA ASN A 151 13.59 5.48 -2.19
C ASN A 151 14.67 4.76 -1.37
N GLU A 152 15.20 3.68 -1.92
CA GLU A 152 16.23 2.86 -1.28
C GLU A 152 17.48 3.65 -0.86
N GLN A 153 17.90 4.65 -1.65
CA GLN A 153 19.06 5.48 -1.32
C GLN A 153 18.78 6.34 -0.08
N ILE A 154 17.58 6.92 0.03
CA ILE A 154 17.17 7.69 1.22
C ILE A 154 17.06 6.77 2.44
N MET A 155 16.52 5.56 2.29
CA MET A 155 16.48 4.58 3.38
C MET A 155 17.88 4.21 3.88
N ALA A 156 18.85 4.07 2.97
CA ALA A 156 20.24 3.79 3.33
C ALA A 156 20.87 4.94 4.14
N TRP A 157 20.66 6.20 3.73
CA TRP A 157 21.12 7.36 4.51
C TRP A 157 20.50 7.43 5.90
N MET A 158 19.20 7.16 5.98
CA MET A 158 18.45 7.18 7.24
C MET A 158 18.90 6.05 8.18
N MET A 159 19.13 4.84 7.65
CA MET A 159 19.68 3.71 8.40
C MET A 159 21.08 4.00 8.95
N ASP A 160 21.96 4.58 8.12
CA ASP A 160 23.32 4.95 8.52
C ASP A 160 23.31 6.00 9.64
N GLU A 161 22.47 7.03 9.51
CA GLU A 161 22.33 8.06 10.56
C GLU A 161 21.85 7.45 11.88
N TYR A 162 20.82 6.61 11.85
CA TYR A 162 20.33 5.94 13.06
C TYR A 162 21.40 5.02 13.67
N SER A 163 22.16 4.30 12.85
CA SER A 163 23.22 3.40 13.31
C SER A 163 24.34 4.16 14.03
N LYS A 164 24.67 5.37 13.55
CA LYS A 164 25.62 6.27 14.23
C LYS A 164 25.07 6.76 15.58
N LEU A 165 23.81 7.22 15.62
CA LEU A 165 23.18 7.73 16.84
C LEU A 165 23.01 6.64 17.92
N SER A 166 22.67 5.41 17.49
CA SER A 166 22.48 4.26 18.39
C SER A 166 23.77 3.56 18.79
N GLY A 167 24.92 3.93 18.19
CA GLY A 167 26.22 3.32 18.47
C GLY A 167 26.37 1.87 18.00
N LYS A 168 25.44 1.36 17.18
CA LYS A 168 25.48 -0.01 16.64
C LYS A 168 24.85 -0.06 15.24
N ASN A 169 25.35 -0.96 14.40
CA ASN A 169 24.75 -1.21 13.10
C ASN A 169 23.33 -1.79 13.29
N SER A 170 22.32 -1.06 12.83
CA SER A 170 20.90 -1.38 13.10
C SER A 170 20.10 -1.46 11.80
N PRO A 171 20.37 -2.44 10.91
CA PRO A 171 19.73 -2.47 9.59
C PRO A 171 18.22 -2.75 9.67
N GLY A 172 17.73 -3.32 10.77
CA GLY A 172 16.31 -3.51 11.06
C GLY A 172 15.53 -2.24 11.44
N ILE A 173 16.17 -1.07 11.57
CA ILE A 173 15.46 0.18 11.89
C ILE A 173 14.52 0.62 10.78
N ILE A 174 14.85 0.33 9.53
CA ILE A 174 14.15 0.84 8.36
C ILE A 174 14.14 -0.23 7.28
N THR A 175 13.06 -0.31 6.51
CA THR A 175 12.90 -1.28 5.41
C THR A 175 12.92 -0.59 4.06
N GLY A 176 12.93 -1.34 2.95
CA GLY A 176 13.02 -0.78 1.60
C GLY A 176 14.43 -0.31 1.26
N LYS A 177 15.44 -0.95 1.86
CA LYS A 177 16.86 -0.63 1.66
C LYS A 177 17.40 -1.29 0.38
N PRO A 178 18.55 -0.83 -0.16
CA PRO A 178 19.27 -1.56 -1.19
C PRO A 178 19.68 -2.94 -0.66
N ILE A 179 19.74 -3.95 -1.54
CA ILE A 179 20.12 -5.32 -1.15
C ILE A 179 21.47 -5.35 -0.42
N ILE A 180 22.46 -4.60 -0.90
CA ILE A 180 23.79 -4.51 -0.29
C ILE A 180 23.78 -3.91 1.13
N CYS A 181 22.71 -3.23 1.52
CA CYS A 181 22.50 -2.63 2.84
C CYS A 181 21.43 -3.37 3.66
N GLY A 182 21.17 -4.65 3.36
CA GLY A 182 20.19 -5.46 4.09
C GLY A 182 18.75 -5.31 3.58
N GLY A 183 18.57 -4.94 2.32
CA GLY A 183 17.28 -5.04 1.63
C GLY A 183 16.86 -6.48 1.38
N SER A 184 15.56 -6.74 1.29
CA SER A 184 15.02 -8.07 0.94
C SER A 184 14.87 -8.23 -0.57
N LEU A 185 15.21 -9.41 -1.09
CA LEU A 185 14.79 -9.82 -2.42
C LEU A 185 13.25 -9.80 -2.53
N GLY A 186 12.74 -9.67 -3.75
CA GLY A 186 11.31 -9.66 -4.04
C GLY A 186 10.57 -8.37 -3.67
N ARG A 187 11.20 -7.42 -2.95
CA ARG A 187 10.52 -6.20 -2.48
C ARG A 187 9.89 -5.37 -3.60
N THR A 188 10.57 -5.27 -4.75
CA THR A 188 10.11 -4.51 -5.92
C THR A 188 8.81 -5.10 -6.47
N GLN A 189 8.74 -6.41 -6.69
CA GLN A 189 7.57 -7.08 -7.28
C GLN A 189 6.46 -7.42 -6.28
N ALA A 190 6.74 -7.36 -4.97
CA ALA A 190 5.87 -7.83 -3.91
C ALA A 190 4.41 -7.34 -4.01
N THR A 191 4.19 -6.05 -4.27
CA THR A 191 2.82 -5.52 -4.36
C THR A 191 2.07 -6.06 -5.57
N GLY A 192 2.66 -6.03 -6.77
CA GLY A 192 2.01 -6.56 -7.97
C GLY A 192 1.83 -8.08 -7.94
N TYR A 193 2.79 -8.81 -7.37
CA TYR A 193 2.63 -10.23 -7.06
C TYR A 193 1.45 -10.49 -6.12
N GLY A 194 1.34 -9.69 -5.06
CA GLY A 194 0.20 -9.74 -4.13
C GLY A 194 -1.14 -9.50 -4.81
N VAL A 195 -1.25 -8.47 -5.64
CA VAL A 195 -2.47 -8.18 -6.42
C VAL A 195 -2.85 -9.34 -7.33
N ALA A 196 -1.89 -9.92 -8.05
CA ALA A 196 -2.13 -11.08 -8.89
C ALA A 196 -2.62 -12.30 -8.09
N LEU A 197 -2.02 -12.57 -6.92
CA LEU A 197 -2.47 -13.62 -6.01
C LEU A 197 -3.89 -13.39 -5.50
N MET A 198 -4.23 -12.17 -5.11
CA MET A 198 -5.55 -11.83 -4.56
C MET A 198 -6.64 -11.88 -5.63
N ALA A 199 -6.35 -11.44 -6.85
CA ALA A 199 -7.23 -11.64 -8.00
C ALA A 199 -7.43 -13.13 -8.29
N TYR A 200 -6.37 -13.94 -8.24
CA TYR A 200 -6.45 -15.38 -8.43
C TYR A 200 -7.28 -16.08 -7.34
N GLU A 201 -7.09 -15.75 -6.07
CA GLU A 201 -7.93 -16.29 -5.00
C GLU A 201 -9.40 -15.91 -5.21
N ALA A 202 -9.70 -14.66 -5.58
CA ALA A 202 -11.07 -14.24 -5.90
C ALA A 202 -11.71 -15.09 -7.02
N THR A 203 -10.95 -15.49 -8.05
CA THR A 203 -11.48 -16.38 -9.10
C THR A 203 -11.98 -17.72 -8.54
N LYS A 204 -11.27 -18.30 -7.56
CA LYS A 204 -11.65 -19.59 -6.95
C LYS A 204 -12.99 -19.51 -6.23
N TYR A 205 -13.20 -18.44 -5.46
CA TYR A 205 -14.46 -18.24 -4.72
C TYR A 205 -15.64 -17.91 -5.63
N LEU A 206 -15.39 -17.34 -6.80
CA LEU A 206 -16.42 -17.12 -7.82
C LEU A 206 -16.59 -18.30 -8.79
N GLY A 207 -15.86 -19.40 -8.61
CA GLY A 207 -15.90 -20.57 -9.52
C GLY A 207 -15.39 -20.27 -10.93
N LEU A 208 -14.56 -19.25 -11.09
CA LEU A 208 -13.94 -18.88 -12.36
C LEU A 208 -12.61 -19.62 -12.54
N ASN A 209 -12.36 -20.13 -13.74
CA ASN A 209 -11.04 -20.66 -14.10
C ASN A 209 -10.19 -19.51 -14.65
N ILE A 210 -9.12 -19.15 -13.92
CA ILE A 210 -8.21 -18.06 -14.29
C ILE A 210 -7.69 -18.16 -15.73
N LYS A 211 -7.52 -19.37 -16.27
CA LYS A 211 -7.04 -19.60 -17.65
C LYS A 211 -8.02 -19.12 -18.73
N ASN A 212 -9.29 -18.93 -18.36
CA ASN A 212 -10.33 -18.44 -19.24
C ASN A 212 -10.66 -16.96 -18.95
N CYS A 213 -10.01 -16.34 -17.97
CA CYS A 213 -10.32 -14.98 -17.56
C CYS A 213 -9.59 -13.95 -18.43
N THR A 214 -10.31 -12.88 -18.78
CA THR A 214 -9.71 -11.67 -19.38
C THR A 214 -9.47 -10.59 -18.32
N VAL A 215 -8.36 -9.86 -18.48
CA VAL A 215 -7.89 -8.87 -17.51
C VAL A 215 -7.67 -7.51 -18.18
N SER A 216 -8.16 -6.45 -17.55
CA SER A 216 -7.76 -5.07 -17.85
C SER A 216 -7.03 -4.44 -16.66
N ILE A 217 -6.01 -3.62 -16.94
CA ILE A 217 -5.14 -3.03 -15.91
C ILE A 217 -5.02 -1.53 -16.14
N GLN A 218 -5.35 -0.73 -15.12
CA GLN A 218 -5.12 0.72 -15.13
C GLN A 218 -3.80 1.01 -14.41
N GLY A 219 -2.88 1.69 -15.09
CA GLY A 219 -1.55 1.98 -14.58
C GLY A 219 -0.57 0.83 -14.86
N PHE A 220 0.55 1.15 -15.51
CA PHE A 220 1.59 0.19 -15.87
C PHE A 220 2.96 0.53 -15.26
N GLY A 221 2.94 1.17 -14.08
CA GLY A 221 4.12 1.28 -13.23
C GLY A 221 4.41 -0.04 -12.51
N ASN A 222 5.24 0.01 -11.48
CA ASN A 222 5.69 -1.16 -10.73
C ASN A 222 4.55 -2.11 -10.31
N VAL A 223 3.47 -1.62 -9.71
CA VAL A 223 2.36 -2.49 -9.28
C VAL A 223 1.64 -3.11 -10.47
N GLY A 224 1.29 -2.32 -11.48
CA GLY A 224 0.53 -2.76 -12.64
C GLY A 224 1.28 -3.78 -13.51
N SER A 225 2.55 -3.51 -13.82
CA SER A 225 3.37 -4.41 -14.65
C SER A 225 3.64 -5.75 -13.94
N TYR A 226 3.96 -5.73 -12.64
CA TYR A 226 4.11 -6.98 -11.88
C TYR A 226 2.78 -7.69 -11.62
N SER A 227 1.64 -6.99 -11.61
CA SER A 227 0.33 -7.64 -11.59
C SER A 227 0.06 -8.35 -12.91
N ALA A 228 0.32 -7.67 -14.03
CA ALA A 228 0.13 -8.19 -15.38
C ALA A 228 0.95 -9.46 -15.63
N ILE A 229 2.25 -9.43 -15.32
CA ILE A 229 3.15 -10.57 -15.58
C ILE A 229 2.78 -11.79 -14.74
N ASN A 230 2.39 -11.58 -13.48
CA ASN A 230 2.02 -12.68 -12.58
C ASN A 230 0.63 -13.24 -12.90
N LEU A 231 -0.33 -12.41 -13.33
CA LEU A 231 -1.61 -12.89 -13.84
C LEU A 231 -1.45 -13.68 -15.14
N GLN A 232 -0.59 -13.24 -16.06
CA GLN A 232 -0.26 -13.97 -17.28
C GLN A 232 0.42 -15.32 -16.97
N LYS A 233 1.34 -15.36 -16.00
CA LYS A 233 1.95 -16.62 -15.50
C LYS A 233 0.92 -17.61 -14.94
N LEU A 234 -0.13 -17.10 -14.30
CA LEU A 234 -1.26 -17.91 -13.81
C LEU A 234 -2.21 -18.35 -14.93
N GLY A 235 -2.03 -17.84 -16.16
CA GLY A 235 -2.77 -18.20 -17.37
C GLY A 235 -3.88 -17.23 -17.75
N ALA A 236 -4.05 -16.11 -17.04
CA ALA A 236 -5.03 -15.10 -17.42
C ALA A 236 -4.61 -14.36 -18.69
N LYS A 237 -5.58 -13.93 -19.49
CA LYS A 237 -5.33 -13.16 -20.71
C LYS A 237 -5.38 -11.66 -20.40
N ILE A 238 -4.25 -10.96 -20.51
CA ILE A 238 -4.21 -9.51 -20.38
C ILE A 238 -4.66 -8.89 -21.69
N ILE A 239 -5.85 -8.30 -21.73
CA ILE A 239 -6.44 -7.78 -22.99
C ILE A 239 -6.39 -6.26 -23.08
N ALA A 240 -6.15 -5.56 -21.97
CA ALA A 240 -6.06 -4.10 -22.00
C ALA A 240 -5.18 -3.55 -20.88
N VAL A 241 -4.41 -2.52 -21.19
CA VAL A 241 -3.54 -1.81 -20.24
C VAL A 241 -3.61 -0.32 -20.52
N SER A 242 -3.63 0.52 -19.48
CA SER A 242 -3.48 1.97 -19.63
C SER A 242 -2.41 2.57 -18.72
N ASP A 243 -1.94 3.76 -19.05
CA ASP A 243 -1.05 4.58 -18.22
C ASP A 243 -1.38 6.08 -18.32
N SER A 244 -0.42 6.94 -17.96
CA SER A 244 -0.59 8.39 -17.98
C SER A 244 -0.65 9.01 -19.38
N ARG A 245 -0.29 8.29 -20.46
CA ARG A 245 -0.28 8.82 -21.83
C ARG A 245 -1.33 8.18 -22.74
N GLY A 246 -1.83 6.98 -22.43
CA GLY A 246 -2.88 6.35 -23.22
C GLY A 246 -3.27 4.97 -22.72
N GLY A 247 -3.95 4.19 -23.57
CA GLY A 247 -4.22 2.78 -23.32
C GLY A 247 -4.10 1.95 -24.58
N ILE A 248 -3.98 0.64 -24.39
CA ILE A 248 -3.87 -0.35 -25.45
C ILE A 248 -4.85 -1.50 -25.21
N TYR A 249 -5.34 -2.11 -26.29
CA TYR A 249 -6.30 -3.21 -26.29
C TYR A 249 -5.93 -4.28 -27.33
N LYS A 250 -6.03 -5.55 -26.94
CA LYS A 250 -5.88 -6.70 -27.84
C LYS A 250 -6.71 -7.87 -27.33
N GLU A 251 -7.74 -8.25 -28.09
CA GLU A 251 -8.69 -9.31 -27.69
C GLU A 251 -8.02 -10.70 -27.56
N GLU A 252 -7.00 -10.95 -28.37
CA GLU A 252 -6.19 -12.16 -28.36
C GLU A 252 -5.27 -12.25 -27.14
N GLY A 253 -4.94 -11.11 -26.52
CA GLY A 253 -4.06 -10.98 -25.37
C GLY A 253 -2.72 -10.32 -25.73
N ILE A 254 -2.23 -9.48 -24.83
CA ILE A 254 -0.98 -8.73 -24.92
C ILE A 254 0.15 -9.55 -24.30
N ASP A 255 1.31 -9.65 -24.95
CA ASP A 255 2.52 -10.18 -24.30
C ASP A 255 3.08 -9.13 -23.34
N VAL A 256 2.93 -9.40 -22.04
CA VAL A 256 3.38 -8.47 -21.00
C VAL A 256 4.90 -8.29 -20.98
N ASN A 257 5.69 -9.30 -21.36
CA ASN A 257 7.15 -9.14 -21.38
C ASN A 257 7.59 -8.19 -22.48
N GLU A 258 7.00 -8.33 -23.68
CA GLU A 258 7.25 -7.40 -24.79
C GLU A 258 6.80 -5.98 -24.44
N LEU A 259 5.63 -5.84 -23.80
CA LEU A 259 5.13 -4.55 -23.34
C LEU A 259 6.04 -3.91 -22.29
N ILE A 260 6.61 -4.69 -21.37
CA ILE A 260 7.56 -4.18 -20.36
C ILE A 260 8.83 -3.63 -21.02
N GLU A 261 9.42 -4.35 -21.98
CA GLU A 261 10.60 -3.84 -22.70
C GLU A 261 10.26 -2.60 -23.53
N TYR A 262 9.09 -2.58 -24.20
CA TYR A 262 8.62 -1.39 -24.90
C TYR A 262 8.49 -0.17 -23.99
N VAL A 263 7.85 -0.33 -22.82
CA VAL A 263 7.64 0.75 -21.84
C VAL A 263 8.96 1.23 -21.25
N LYS A 264 9.94 0.34 -21.09
CA LYS A 264 11.28 0.70 -20.60
C LYS A 264 12.03 1.59 -21.59
N GLU A 265 11.83 1.40 -22.89
CA GLU A 265 12.44 2.21 -23.94
C GLU A 265 11.68 3.51 -24.23
N ASN A 266 10.34 3.47 -24.21
CA ASN A 266 9.47 4.57 -24.68
C ASN A 266 8.82 5.37 -23.52
N GLY A 267 8.88 4.83 -22.30
CA GLY A 267 8.34 5.43 -21.09
C GLY A 267 6.82 5.41 -20.97
N SER A 268 6.12 4.63 -21.80
CA SER A 268 4.66 4.57 -21.86
C SER A 268 4.15 3.34 -22.61
N VAL A 269 2.92 2.90 -22.36
CA VAL A 269 2.23 1.83 -23.13
C VAL A 269 1.66 2.34 -24.45
N ALA A 270 1.35 3.65 -24.52
CA ALA A 270 0.86 4.27 -25.74
C ALA A 270 1.91 4.16 -26.86
N GLY A 271 1.45 3.77 -28.06
CA GLY A 271 2.31 3.53 -29.23
C GLY A 271 2.85 2.11 -29.36
N PHE A 272 2.46 1.17 -28.48
CA PHE A 272 2.80 -0.24 -28.66
C PHE A 272 2.09 -0.80 -29.91
N ASP A 273 2.86 -1.14 -30.95
CA ASP A 273 2.35 -1.45 -32.29
C ASP A 273 1.54 -2.76 -32.36
N ASP A 274 1.80 -3.69 -31.44
CA ASP A 274 1.12 -4.99 -31.41
C ASP A 274 -0.26 -4.92 -30.72
N ALA A 275 -0.81 -3.73 -30.45
CA ALA A 275 -2.14 -3.56 -29.85
C ALA A 275 -2.88 -2.31 -30.39
N GLU A 276 -4.22 -2.37 -30.38
CA GLU A 276 -5.06 -1.22 -30.73
C GLU A 276 -4.93 -0.12 -29.67
N GLN A 277 -4.73 1.13 -30.10
CA GLN A 277 -4.68 2.28 -29.19
C GLN A 277 -6.10 2.66 -28.75
N ILE A 278 -6.31 2.75 -27.44
CA ILE A 278 -7.58 3.17 -26.83
C ILE A 278 -7.36 4.36 -25.90
N THR A 279 -8.42 5.11 -25.62
CA THR A 279 -8.38 6.13 -24.56
C THR A 279 -8.34 5.46 -23.18
N LYS A 280 -7.85 6.21 -22.17
CA LYS A 280 -7.83 5.71 -20.78
C LYS A 280 -9.22 5.36 -20.29
N ASP A 281 -10.22 6.16 -20.65
CA ASP A 281 -11.60 5.99 -20.21
C ASP A 281 -12.24 4.75 -20.83
N LYS A 282 -11.83 4.40 -22.06
CA LYS A 282 -12.33 3.20 -22.74
C LYS A 282 -12.05 1.93 -21.95
N LEU A 283 -10.98 1.91 -21.17
CA LEU A 283 -10.61 0.79 -20.30
C LEU A 283 -11.75 0.39 -19.34
N PHE A 284 -12.47 1.36 -18.78
CA PHE A 284 -13.57 1.12 -17.83
C PHE A 284 -14.84 0.59 -18.50
N GLU A 285 -14.98 0.76 -19.81
CA GLU A 285 -16.13 0.28 -20.60
C GLU A 285 -15.96 -1.16 -21.08
N LEU A 286 -14.73 -1.68 -21.06
CA LEU A 286 -14.40 -3.01 -21.54
C LEU A 286 -15.07 -4.08 -20.66
N LYS A 287 -15.52 -5.15 -21.32
CA LYS A 287 -16.02 -6.34 -20.63
C LYS A 287 -14.84 -7.24 -20.28
N THR A 288 -14.53 -7.34 -18.99
CA THR A 288 -13.44 -8.20 -18.49
C THR A 288 -13.94 -9.10 -17.37
N ASP A 289 -13.18 -10.14 -17.03
CA ASP A 289 -13.45 -10.90 -15.80
C ASP A 289 -12.80 -10.22 -14.60
N ILE A 290 -11.62 -9.63 -14.79
CA ILE A 290 -10.82 -8.98 -13.74
C ILE A 290 -10.41 -7.59 -14.20
N PHE A 291 -10.60 -6.60 -13.33
CA PHE A 291 -10.06 -5.25 -13.47
C PHE A 291 -9.08 -4.95 -12.33
N VAL A 292 -7.90 -4.44 -12.67
CA VAL A 292 -6.87 -4.06 -11.70
C VAL A 292 -6.62 -2.55 -11.77
N PRO A 293 -7.19 -1.73 -10.86
CA PRO A 293 -6.83 -0.34 -10.73
C PRO A 293 -5.52 -0.19 -9.93
N ALA A 294 -4.44 0.18 -10.61
CA ALA A 294 -3.08 0.29 -10.07
C ALA A 294 -2.40 1.63 -10.40
N ALA A 295 -3.19 2.70 -10.57
CA ALA A 295 -2.72 4.06 -10.85
C ALA A 295 -2.95 5.00 -9.66
N LEU A 296 -3.97 5.87 -9.75
CA LEU A 296 -4.28 6.90 -8.76
C LEU A 296 -5.46 6.50 -7.86
N GLU A 297 -5.70 7.29 -6.82
CA GLU A 297 -6.91 7.22 -5.99
C GLU A 297 -8.15 7.74 -6.73
N ASN A 298 -9.34 7.40 -6.21
CA ASN A 298 -10.65 7.90 -6.66
C ASN A 298 -10.94 7.76 -8.17
N GLN A 299 -10.41 6.70 -8.81
CA GLN A 299 -10.60 6.43 -10.23
C GLN A 299 -11.94 5.77 -10.54
N ILE A 300 -12.44 4.92 -9.65
CA ILE A 300 -13.74 4.28 -9.77
C ILE A 300 -14.75 5.13 -9.00
N THR A 301 -15.40 6.06 -9.72
CA THR A 301 -16.46 6.94 -9.22
C THR A 301 -17.83 6.29 -9.34
N THR A 302 -18.89 6.93 -8.87
CA THR A 302 -20.26 6.41 -8.97
C THR A 302 -20.70 6.16 -10.40
N ASP A 303 -20.22 6.94 -11.36
CA ASP A 303 -20.62 6.80 -12.77
C ASP A 303 -19.92 5.61 -13.43
N ILE A 304 -18.64 5.42 -13.13
CA ILE A 304 -17.88 4.23 -13.55
C ILE A 304 -18.44 2.98 -12.86
N ALA A 305 -18.75 3.05 -11.57
CA ALA A 305 -19.31 1.94 -10.82
C ALA A 305 -20.67 1.46 -11.36
N ARG A 306 -21.44 2.32 -12.03
CA ARG A 306 -22.70 1.94 -12.70
C ARG A 306 -22.48 1.26 -14.05
N SER A 307 -21.44 1.64 -14.77
CA SER A 307 -21.23 1.23 -16.16
C SER A 307 -20.18 0.11 -16.33
N ILE A 308 -19.27 -0.05 -15.37
CA ILE A 308 -18.16 -1.01 -15.46
C ILE A 308 -18.68 -2.44 -15.64
N LYS A 309 -18.03 -3.19 -16.55
CA LYS A 309 -18.45 -4.54 -16.97
C LYS A 309 -17.42 -5.59 -16.56
N THR A 310 -17.09 -5.63 -15.28
CA THR A 310 -16.17 -6.62 -14.71
C THR A 310 -16.83 -7.47 -13.63
N LYS A 311 -16.26 -8.64 -13.33
CA LYS A 311 -16.72 -9.51 -12.23
C LYS A 311 -15.91 -9.29 -10.97
N ILE A 312 -14.60 -9.06 -11.10
CA ILE A 312 -13.65 -8.85 -10.01
C ILE A 312 -12.95 -7.50 -10.19
N ILE A 313 -12.87 -6.71 -9.14
CA ILE A 313 -11.97 -5.54 -9.05
C ILE A 313 -10.92 -5.86 -8.00
N CYS A 314 -9.63 -5.85 -8.36
CA CYS A 314 -8.54 -6.12 -7.42
C CYS A 314 -7.65 -4.88 -7.26
N GLU A 315 -7.77 -4.19 -6.14
CA GLU A 315 -7.23 -2.85 -5.97
C GLU A 315 -5.70 -2.83 -5.74
N GLY A 316 -4.94 -2.49 -6.78
CA GLY A 316 -3.49 -2.33 -6.68
C GLY A 316 -3.06 -0.97 -6.12
N ALA A 317 -3.81 0.09 -6.41
CA ALA A 317 -3.62 1.41 -5.82
C ALA A 317 -4.24 1.49 -4.42
N ASN A 318 -3.95 2.55 -3.67
CA ASN A 318 -4.67 2.86 -2.42
C ASN A 318 -5.89 3.74 -2.75
N GLY A 319 -7.05 3.40 -2.20
CA GLY A 319 -8.31 4.11 -2.41
C GLY A 319 -8.69 4.37 -3.88
N PRO A 320 -8.54 3.41 -4.83
CA PRO A 320 -8.95 3.68 -6.20
C PRO A 320 -10.46 3.80 -6.37
N THR A 321 -11.26 3.32 -5.41
CA THR A 321 -12.73 3.32 -5.45
C THR A 321 -13.28 4.27 -4.40
N THR A 322 -14.26 5.11 -4.76
CA THR A 322 -14.91 6.00 -3.79
C THR A 322 -15.89 5.22 -2.90
N PRO A 323 -16.17 5.68 -1.66
CA PRO A 323 -17.11 4.99 -0.77
C PRO A 323 -18.53 4.80 -1.36
N GLU A 324 -19.00 5.75 -2.16
CA GLU A 324 -20.28 5.67 -2.85
C GLU A 324 -20.23 4.67 -4.02
N ALA A 325 -19.10 4.59 -4.72
CA ALA A 325 -18.89 3.62 -5.79
C ALA A 325 -18.88 2.18 -5.24
N ASP A 326 -18.22 1.94 -4.10
CA ASP A 326 -18.19 0.62 -3.45
C ASP A 326 -19.60 0.07 -3.18
N LYS A 327 -20.51 0.91 -2.68
CA LYS A 327 -21.91 0.50 -2.44
C LYS A 327 -22.60 0.04 -3.72
N ILE A 328 -22.42 0.78 -4.81
CA ILE A 328 -22.98 0.44 -6.12
C ILE A 328 -22.37 -0.87 -6.63
N LEU A 329 -21.06 -1.06 -6.50
CA LEU A 329 -20.38 -2.29 -6.94
C LEU A 329 -20.88 -3.51 -6.14
N TYR A 330 -21.04 -3.37 -4.82
CA TYR A 330 -21.58 -4.42 -3.96
C TYR A 330 -23.03 -4.77 -4.31
N GLU A 331 -23.90 -3.78 -4.50
CA GLU A 331 -25.29 -3.99 -4.94
C GLU A 331 -25.39 -4.67 -6.31
N ARG A 332 -24.44 -4.39 -7.21
CA ARG A 332 -24.33 -5.04 -8.52
C ARG A 332 -23.71 -6.44 -8.48
N GLY A 333 -23.25 -6.90 -7.31
CA GLY A 333 -22.59 -8.19 -7.15
C GLY A 333 -21.19 -8.25 -7.77
N ILE A 334 -20.53 -7.11 -7.96
CA ILE A 334 -19.14 -7.05 -8.39
C ILE A 334 -18.24 -7.33 -7.18
N PHE A 335 -17.33 -8.29 -7.32
CA PHE A 335 -16.46 -8.72 -6.24
C PHE A 335 -15.23 -7.81 -6.14
N VAL A 336 -15.23 -6.91 -5.16
CA VAL A 336 -14.10 -6.00 -4.90
C VAL A 336 -13.14 -6.64 -3.89
N VAL A 337 -11.88 -6.82 -4.26
CA VAL A 337 -10.80 -7.14 -3.32
C VAL A 337 -10.16 -5.82 -2.86
N PRO A 338 -10.36 -5.42 -1.60
CA PRO A 338 -10.01 -4.09 -1.13
C PRO A 338 -8.49 -3.89 -1.05
N ASP A 339 -8.05 -2.67 -1.32
CA ASP A 339 -6.66 -2.22 -1.34
C ASP A 339 -5.84 -2.65 -0.11
N ILE A 340 -6.39 -2.53 1.11
CA ILE A 340 -5.69 -2.91 2.35
C ILE A 340 -5.27 -4.38 2.37
N LEU A 341 -5.94 -5.24 1.60
CA LEU A 341 -5.60 -6.64 1.39
C LEU A 341 -4.85 -6.84 0.06
N ALA A 342 -5.42 -6.36 -1.05
CA ALA A 342 -4.95 -6.58 -2.42
C ALA A 342 -3.49 -6.13 -2.62
N ASN A 343 -3.13 -4.95 -2.11
CA ASN A 343 -1.80 -4.38 -2.29
C ASN A 343 -0.85 -4.60 -1.09
N ALA A 344 -1.24 -5.45 -0.13
CA ALA A 344 -0.49 -5.69 1.10
C ALA A 344 0.84 -6.43 0.91
N GLY A 345 1.10 -6.99 -0.28
CA GLY A 345 2.35 -7.69 -0.57
C GLY A 345 3.60 -6.87 -0.25
N GLY A 346 3.57 -5.56 -0.54
CA GLY A 346 4.69 -4.66 -0.23
C GLY A 346 4.97 -4.52 1.26
N VAL A 347 3.95 -4.50 2.12
CA VAL A 347 4.15 -4.44 3.58
C VAL A 347 4.55 -5.81 4.13
N THR A 348 4.06 -6.91 3.55
CA THR A 348 4.45 -8.27 3.92
C THR A 348 5.93 -8.53 3.65
N VAL A 349 6.46 -8.15 2.47
CA VAL A 349 7.89 -8.30 2.18
C VAL A 349 8.75 -7.28 2.95
N SER A 350 8.19 -6.11 3.29
CA SER A 350 8.83 -5.19 4.24
C SER A 350 8.95 -5.80 5.64
N TYR A 351 7.96 -6.57 6.08
CA TYR A 351 8.06 -7.36 7.32
C TYR A 351 9.13 -8.44 7.22
N PHE A 352 9.22 -9.16 6.10
CA PHE A 352 10.28 -10.14 5.90
C PHE A 352 11.67 -9.51 5.90
N GLU A 353 11.82 -8.34 5.27
CA GLU A 353 13.07 -7.59 5.34
C GLU A 353 13.44 -7.29 6.79
N TRP A 354 12.48 -6.84 7.61
CA TRP A 354 12.72 -6.60 9.03
C TRP A 354 13.15 -7.87 9.77
N VAL A 355 12.46 -9.01 9.57
CA VAL A 355 12.83 -10.31 10.17
C VAL A 355 14.26 -10.71 9.79
N GLN A 356 14.58 -10.69 8.49
CA GLN A 356 15.91 -11.04 7.99
C GLN A 356 17.01 -10.15 8.57
N ASN A 357 16.72 -8.86 8.81
CA ASN A 357 17.66 -7.91 9.42
C ASN A 357 17.84 -8.11 10.93
N LEU A 358 16.83 -8.63 11.64
CA LEU A 358 16.98 -9.01 13.05
C LEU A 358 17.85 -10.26 13.18
N ASP A 359 17.64 -11.24 12.30
CA ASP A 359 18.37 -12.50 12.31
C ASP A 359 19.74 -12.44 11.60
N ASN A 360 19.97 -11.39 10.81
CA ASN A 360 21.09 -11.29 9.85
C ASN A 360 21.20 -12.50 8.91
N TYR A 361 20.06 -13.08 8.54
CA TYR A 361 19.96 -14.24 7.67
C TYR A 361 18.95 -13.94 6.55
N TYR A 362 19.43 -13.91 5.32
CA TYR A 362 18.66 -13.45 4.16
C TYR A 362 18.13 -14.63 3.36
N TRP A 363 16.91 -14.48 2.85
CA TRP A 363 16.20 -15.52 2.14
C TRP A 363 16.37 -15.36 0.63
N THR A 364 16.25 -16.48 -0.07
CA THR A 364 16.15 -16.51 -1.53
C THR A 364 14.83 -15.87 -1.98
N LEU A 365 14.76 -15.49 -3.27
CA LEU A 365 13.53 -14.94 -3.84
C LEU A 365 12.36 -15.91 -3.73
N GLU A 366 12.60 -17.20 -3.97
CA GLU A 366 11.58 -18.25 -3.89
C GLU A 366 11.01 -18.38 -2.47
N GLU A 367 11.85 -18.34 -1.45
CA GLU A 367 11.42 -18.37 -0.05
C GLU A 367 10.59 -17.13 0.32
N VAL A 368 10.97 -15.94 -0.17
CA VAL A 368 10.20 -14.71 0.03
C VAL A 368 8.82 -14.82 -0.62
N GLU A 369 8.74 -15.27 -1.87
CA GLU A 369 7.48 -15.41 -2.61
C GLU A 369 6.57 -16.47 -2.00
N ASP A 370 7.10 -17.64 -1.62
CA ASP A 370 6.31 -18.70 -1.00
C ASP A 370 5.73 -18.26 0.37
N ARG A 371 6.54 -17.57 1.18
CA ARG A 371 6.07 -17.00 2.45
C ARG A 371 5.03 -15.91 2.23
N GLN A 372 5.24 -15.01 1.27
CA GLN A 372 4.26 -13.97 0.93
C GLN A 372 2.92 -14.60 0.51
N ARG A 373 2.98 -15.61 -0.38
CA ARG A 373 1.81 -16.33 -0.88
C ARG A 373 1.01 -16.95 0.26
N LYS A 374 1.66 -17.67 1.17
CA LYS A 374 0.99 -18.31 2.32
C LYS A 374 0.25 -17.29 3.18
N ILE A 375 0.93 -16.21 3.58
CA ILE A 375 0.34 -15.16 4.43
C ILE A 375 -0.86 -14.50 3.73
N MET A 376 -0.71 -14.11 2.48
CA MET A 376 -1.77 -13.37 1.79
C MET A 376 -3.00 -14.25 1.46
N ILE A 377 -2.81 -15.53 1.13
CA ILE A 377 -3.93 -16.46 0.90
C ILE A 377 -4.72 -16.67 2.20
N GLU A 378 -4.04 -16.84 3.33
CA GLU A 378 -4.69 -16.97 4.63
C GLU A 378 -5.47 -15.70 5.00
N ALA A 379 -4.87 -14.52 4.76
CA ALA A 379 -5.53 -13.23 4.96
C ALA A 379 -6.78 -13.10 4.10
N PHE A 380 -6.71 -13.45 2.81
CA PHE A 380 -7.86 -13.42 1.91
C PHE A 380 -8.99 -14.29 2.43
N LYS A 381 -8.68 -15.54 2.80
CA LYS A 381 -9.66 -16.49 3.35
C LYS A 381 -10.35 -15.90 4.58
N LYS A 382 -9.59 -15.38 5.54
CA LYS A 382 -10.14 -14.79 6.77
C LYS A 382 -11.05 -13.58 6.51
N VAL A 383 -10.66 -12.71 5.58
CA VAL A 383 -11.46 -11.55 5.17
C VAL A 383 -12.76 -12.01 4.51
N TYR A 384 -12.71 -12.98 3.60
CA TYR A 384 -13.88 -13.52 2.93
C TYR A 384 -14.85 -14.25 3.88
N GLU A 385 -14.32 -15.04 4.81
CA GLU A 385 -15.13 -15.69 5.85
C GLU A 385 -15.82 -14.64 6.74
N THR A 386 -15.08 -13.58 7.12
CA THR A 386 -15.62 -12.47 7.92
C THR A 386 -16.69 -11.70 7.16
N SER A 387 -16.47 -11.35 5.88
CA SER A 387 -17.45 -10.62 5.08
C SER A 387 -18.76 -11.41 4.95
N ASN A 388 -18.67 -12.72 4.75
CA ASN A 388 -19.85 -13.60 4.70
C ASN A 388 -20.56 -13.73 6.06
N ALA A 389 -19.80 -13.89 7.16
CA ALA A 389 -20.37 -14.02 8.49
C ALA A 389 -21.15 -12.76 8.91
N TYR A 390 -20.64 -11.58 8.56
CA TYR A 390 -21.28 -10.29 8.84
C TYR A 390 -22.24 -9.81 7.74
N LYS A 391 -22.30 -10.51 6.59
CA LYS A 391 -23.11 -10.16 5.40
C LYS A 391 -22.82 -8.75 4.88
N VAL A 392 -21.53 -8.42 4.80
CA VAL A 392 -21.01 -7.14 4.33
C VAL A 392 -20.10 -7.35 3.13
N ASP A 393 -19.75 -6.26 2.44
CA ASP A 393 -18.73 -6.29 1.39
C ASP A 393 -17.34 -6.66 1.94
N MET A 394 -16.43 -7.03 1.04
CA MET A 394 -15.06 -7.44 1.40
C MET A 394 -14.25 -6.32 2.05
N ARG A 395 -14.48 -5.04 1.73
CA ARG A 395 -13.77 -3.92 2.36
C ARG A 395 -14.17 -3.81 3.82
N THR A 396 -15.47 -3.78 4.09
CA THR A 396 -15.99 -3.80 5.46
C THR A 396 -15.51 -5.04 6.22
N GLY A 397 -15.52 -6.22 5.57
CA GLY A 397 -14.97 -7.46 6.14
C GLY A 397 -13.49 -7.38 6.50
N ALA A 398 -12.68 -6.68 5.68
CA ALA A 398 -11.26 -6.47 5.94
C ALA A 398 -11.01 -5.53 7.12
N TYR A 399 -11.82 -4.46 7.26
CA TYR A 399 -11.79 -3.58 8.43
C TYR A 399 -12.20 -4.31 9.71
N ILE A 400 -13.26 -5.13 9.69
CA ILE A 400 -13.67 -5.96 10.84
C ILE A 400 -12.56 -6.94 11.21
N THR A 401 -11.98 -7.65 10.23
CA THR A 401 -10.89 -8.62 10.45
C THR A 401 -9.69 -7.96 11.14
N SER A 402 -9.32 -6.78 10.66
CA SER A 402 -8.22 -5.99 11.18
C SER A 402 -8.49 -5.46 12.58
N LEU A 403 -9.67 -4.87 12.79
CA LEU A 403 -10.11 -4.30 14.04
C LEU A 403 -10.17 -5.36 15.13
N ASN A 404 -10.75 -6.53 14.84
CA ASN A 404 -10.88 -7.61 15.81
C ASN A 404 -9.52 -8.01 16.38
N ARG A 405 -8.52 -8.19 15.52
CA ARG A 405 -7.16 -8.53 15.94
C ARG A 405 -6.49 -7.42 16.76
N ILE A 406 -6.67 -6.15 16.38
CA ILE A 406 -6.13 -5.01 17.14
C ILE A 406 -6.81 -4.93 18.51
N TYR A 407 -8.13 -5.06 18.55
CA TYR A 407 -8.95 -5.01 19.75
C TYR A 407 -8.62 -6.15 20.72
N GLU A 408 -8.52 -7.39 20.24
CA GLU A 408 -8.09 -8.54 21.05
C GLU A 408 -6.73 -8.30 21.70
N ALA A 409 -5.77 -7.72 20.96
CA ALA A 409 -4.46 -7.36 21.51
C ALA A 409 -4.57 -6.24 22.57
N MET A 410 -5.44 -5.26 22.35
CA MET A 410 -5.71 -4.18 23.32
C MET A 410 -6.34 -4.72 24.61
N GLU A 411 -7.34 -5.58 24.51
CA GLU A 411 -8.00 -6.23 25.66
C GLU A 411 -7.01 -7.08 26.45
N MET A 412 -6.26 -7.95 25.77
CA MET A 412 -5.30 -8.84 26.44
C MET A 412 -4.15 -8.07 27.11
N ARG A 413 -3.85 -6.85 26.66
CA ARG A 413 -2.86 -5.95 27.25
C ARG A 413 -3.46 -4.95 28.25
N GLY A 414 -4.77 -5.01 28.51
CA GLY A 414 -5.46 -4.19 29.51
C GLY A 414 -5.64 -2.71 29.14
N TRP A 415 -5.77 -2.40 27.84
CA TRP A 415 -6.00 -1.03 27.38
C TRP A 415 -7.46 -0.59 27.44
N VAL A 416 -8.40 -1.54 27.37
CA VAL A 416 -9.85 -1.32 27.25
C VAL A 416 -10.64 -2.19 28.20
#